data_AF-A0AB34G245-F1
#
_entry.id   AF-A0AB34G245-F1
#
_cell.length_a   1.000
_cell.length_b   1.000
_cell.length_c   1.000
_cell.angle_alpha   90.00
_cell.angle_beta   90.00
_cell.angle_gamma   90.00
#
_symmetry.space_group_name_H-M   'P 1'
#
loop_
_entity.id
_entity.type
_entity.pdbx_description
1 polymer ?
#
loop_
_entity_poly.entity_id
_entity_poly.type
_entity_poly.pdbx_seq_one_letter_code
_entity_poly.pdbx_strand_id
1 'polypeptide(L)'
;MADTAPFSLDSASLPLRNLPSGSYLVHATNCIATWGAGIAAEMADIFPAACREYKRFCIEEGGSSDNGTKDGDDPSRRQQQQQRRRWPTRSPIGGRCLVIPPQDADVRAGAPRVHIVCLFTSSGYGRADPARGKPGRDAPARILEQTASSLRAFRAALAETPAPTVKKTKAEAGAGVREATADINAADGRAVIYSPMFNSGAFKVPWDKTEALIRDEFRDWPGRWAVLAPPRSG
;
A
#
# COMPACT_ATOMS: atom_id res chain seq x y z
N MET A 1 33.41 -2.60 11.20
CA MET A 1 32.40 -2.20 10.20
C MET A 1 31.40 -3.34 10.15
N ALA A 2 30.13 -3.12 10.49
CA ALA A 2 29.13 -4.19 10.44
C ALA A 2 28.90 -4.57 8.97
N ASP A 3 29.10 -5.84 8.66
CA ASP A 3 28.85 -6.43 7.35
C ASP A 3 27.34 -6.40 7.11
N THR A 4 26.88 -5.32 6.47
CA THR A 4 25.47 -5.18 6.13
C THR A 4 25.24 -6.02 4.89
N ALA A 5 24.62 -7.19 5.07
CA ALA A 5 24.28 -8.06 3.95
C ALA A 5 23.53 -7.25 2.87
N PRO A 6 23.87 -7.46 1.58
CA PRO A 6 23.28 -6.69 0.48
C PRO A 6 21.77 -6.94 0.39
N PHE A 7 21.05 -5.98 -0.20
CA PHE A 7 19.63 -6.10 -0.49
C PHE A 7 19.33 -7.41 -1.24
N SER A 8 18.33 -8.14 -0.78
CA SER A 8 17.84 -9.38 -1.41
C SER A 8 16.40 -9.21 -1.88
N LEU A 9 16.17 -9.60 -3.14
CA LEU A 9 14.85 -9.74 -3.73
C LEU A 9 14.61 -11.21 -4.03
N ASP A 10 13.86 -11.86 -3.15
CA ASP A 10 13.60 -13.30 -3.14
C ASP A 10 12.19 -13.59 -3.64
N SER A 11 11.93 -14.85 -3.99
CA SER A 11 10.56 -15.36 -4.16
C SER A 11 10.06 -16.02 -2.88
N ALA A 12 8.77 -15.87 -2.58
CA ALA A 12 8.11 -16.55 -1.47
C ALA A 12 6.77 -17.16 -1.91
N SER A 13 6.37 -18.23 -1.24
CA SER A 13 5.11 -18.92 -1.50
C SER A 13 4.36 -19.09 -0.19
N LEU A 14 3.53 -18.11 0.14
CA LEU A 14 2.65 -18.13 1.31
C LEU A 14 1.38 -17.32 1.02
N PRO A 15 0.23 -17.70 1.59
CA PRO A 15 -1.00 -16.92 1.52
C PRO A 15 -0.85 -15.57 2.23
N LEU A 16 -1.59 -14.55 1.78
CA LEU A 16 -1.62 -13.23 2.44
C LEU A 16 -2.01 -13.31 3.92
N ARG A 17 -2.87 -14.27 4.30
CA ARG A 17 -3.30 -14.47 5.69
C ARG A 17 -2.18 -14.98 6.62
N ASN A 18 -1.10 -15.51 6.04
CA ASN A 18 0.00 -16.12 6.79
C ASN A 18 1.25 -15.23 6.81
N LEU A 19 1.13 -13.97 6.42
CA LEU A 19 2.25 -13.04 6.46
C LEU A 19 2.73 -12.85 7.92
N PRO A 20 4.05 -12.85 8.17
CA PRO A 20 4.59 -12.65 9.51
C PRO A 20 4.19 -11.29 10.10
N SER A 21 3.86 -11.27 11.40
CA SER A 21 3.58 -10.03 12.14
C SER A 21 4.77 -9.07 12.09
N GLY A 22 4.50 -7.77 11.94
CA GLY A 22 5.53 -6.73 11.83
C GLY A 22 6.07 -6.53 10.42
N SER A 23 5.74 -7.40 9.46
CA SER A 23 6.13 -7.22 8.06
C SER A 23 5.34 -6.11 7.33
N TYR A 24 5.82 -5.73 6.14
CA TYR A 24 5.16 -4.81 5.22
C TYR A 24 4.55 -5.56 4.04
N LEU A 25 3.29 -5.29 3.68
CA LEU A 25 2.65 -5.79 2.48
C LEU A 25 2.47 -4.65 1.47
N VAL A 26 3.30 -4.64 0.43
CA VAL A 26 3.30 -3.64 -0.64
C VAL A 26 2.37 -4.05 -1.77
N HIS A 27 1.58 -3.10 -2.28
CA HIS A 27 0.87 -3.27 -3.54
C HIS A 27 0.73 -1.95 -4.32
N ALA A 28 0.43 -2.07 -5.61
CA ALA A 28 0.13 -0.95 -6.48
C ALA A 28 -1.36 -0.59 -6.42
N THR A 29 -1.66 0.69 -6.21
CA THR A 29 -3.02 1.22 -6.11
C THR A 29 -3.32 2.25 -7.20
N ASN A 30 -4.62 2.44 -7.44
CA ASN A 30 -5.12 3.60 -8.15
C ASN A 30 -5.37 4.76 -7.19
N CYS A 31 -5.66 5.94 -7.72
CA CYS A 31 -5.91 7.14 -6.94
C CYS A 31 -7.41 7.43 -6.70
N ILE A 32 -8.30 6.49 -7.04
CA ILE A 32 -9.76 6.68 -7.00
C ILE A 32 -10.46 5.84 -5.92
N ALA A 33 -9.77 5.61 -4.80
CA ALA A 33 -10.32 4.98 -3.61
C ALA A 33 -10.93 3.57 -3.85
N THR A 34 -10.36 2.81 -4.79
CA THR A 34 -10.91 1.48 -5.15
C THR A 34 -9.91 0.35 -5.00
N TRP A 35 -10.24 -0.60 -4.13
CA TRP A 35 -9.66 -1.95 -4.09
C TRP A 35 -10.73 -2.96 -4.54
N GLY A 36 -10.87 -3.14 -5.86
CA GLY A 36 -12.04 -3.82 -6.43
C GLY A 36 -11.75 -5.01 -7.35
N ALA A 37 -10.47 -5.36 -7.57
CA ALA A 37 -10.10 -6.49 -8.41
C ALA A 37 -8.73 -7.06 -8.06
N GLY A 38 -8.50 -8.32 -8.42
CA GLY A 38 -7.24 -9.02 -8.20
C GLY A 38 -6.82 -9.01 -6.73
N ILE A 39 -5.51 -8.89 -6.49
CA ILE A 39 -4.94 -8.87 -5.13
C ILE A 39 -5.51 -7.76 -4.24
N ALA A 40 -5.93 -6.63 -4.83
CA ALA A 40 -6.51 -5.54 -4.05
C ALA A 40 -7.89 -5.92 -3.48
N ALA A 41 -8.71 -6.68 -4.23
CA ALA A 41 -9.98 -7.19 -3.71
C ALA A 41 -9.74 -8.21 -2.58
N GLU A 42 -8.80 -9.14 -2.76
CA GLU A 42 -8.41 -10.09 -1.71
C GLU A 42 -7.91 -9.36 -0.45
N MET A 43 -7.07 -8.33 -0.62
CA MET A 43 -6.63 -7.48 0.49
C MET A 43 -7.79 -6.72 1.14
N ALA A 44 -8.83 -6.31 0.40
CA ALA A 44 -10.00 -5.66 0.99
C ALA A 44 -10.82 -6.62 1.85
N ASP A 45 -10.87 -7.91 1.49
CA ASP A 45 -11.54 -8.94 2.27
C ASP A 45 -10.76 -9.32 3.53
N ILE A 46 -9.42 -9.32 3.46
CA ILE A 46 -8.54 -9.63 4.60
C ILE A 46 -8.38 -8.42 5.52
N PHE A 47 -8.24 -7.21 4.97
CA PHE A 47 -7.92 -5.97 5.69
C PHE A 47 -8.96 -4.85 5.44
N PRO A 48 -10.24 -5.06 5.80
CA PRO A 48 -11.29 -4.09 5.53
C PRO A 48 -11.11 -2.74 6.25
N ALA A 49 -10.47 -2.69 7.42
CA ALA A 49 -10.15 -1.44 8.10
C ALA A 49 -9.01 -0.69 7.41
N ALA A 50 -7.94 -1.39 6.99
CA ALA A 50 -6.89 -0.76 6.18
C ALA A 50 -7.44 -0.22 4.85
N CYS A 51 -8.37 -0.94 4.22
CA CYS A 51 -9.07 -0.47 3.01
C CYS A 51 -9.85 0.85 3.27
N ARG A 52 -10.42 1.04 4.47
CA ARG A 52 -11.06 2.31 4.85
C ARG A 52 -10.05 3.45 5.00
N GLU A 53 -8.88 3.19 5.58
CA GLU A 53 -7.81 4.20 5.69
C GLU A 53 -7.28 4.61 4.31
N TYR A 54 -7.06 3.65 3.41
CA TYR A 54 -6.72 3.93 2.01
C TYR A 54 -7.78 4.82 1.32
N LYS A 55 -9.07 4.51 1.50
CA LYS A 55 -10.18 5.30 0.93
C LYS A 55 -10.21 6.72 1.49
N ARG A 56 -10.07 6.85 2.81
CA ARG A 56 -10.00 8.16 3.49
C ARG A 56 -8.89 9.01 2.90
N PHE A 57 -7.67 8.47 2.82
CA PHE A 57 -6.54 9.15 2.23
C PHE A 57 -6.82 9.59 0.78
N CYS A 58 -7.37 8.72 -0.06
CA CYS A 58 -7.70 9.08 -1.45
C CYS A 58 -8.70 10.25 -1.54
N ILE A 59 -9.67 10.30 -0.65
CA ILE A 59 -10.71 11.33 -0.64
C ILE A 59 -10.13 12.67 -0.18
N GLU A 60 -9.41 12.65 0.93
CA GLU A 60 -8.82 13.84 1.56
C GLU A 60 -7.70 14.44 0.70
N GLU A 61 -6.79 13.61 0.21
CA GLU A 61 -5.57 14.05 -0.46
C GLU A 61 -5.69 14.05 -1.99
N GLY A 62 -6.61 13.25 -2.55
CA GLY A 62 -6.80 13.12 -4.00
C GLY A 62 -7.50 14.30 -4.67
N GLY A 63 -7.73 15.39 -3.93
CA GLY A 63 -8.45 16.56 -4.42
C GLY A 63 -9.94 16.29 -4.67
N SER A 64 -10.47 15.21 -4.12
CA SER A 64 -11.92 15.00 -4.02
C SER A 64 -12.46 15.74 -2.80
N SER A 65 -12.03 16.99 -2.60
CA SER A 65 -12.61 17.85 -1.59
C SER A 65 -14.05 18.13 -1.99
N ASP A 66 -14.96 17.43 -1.32
CA ASP A 66 -16.24 18.01 -0.94
C ASP A 66 -15.94 19.16 0.04
N ASN A 67 -15.35 20.24 -0.46
CA ASN A 67 -15.23 21.46 0.34
C ASN A 67 -16.63 22.06 0.33
N GLY A 68 -17.47 21.60 1.24
CA GLY A 68 -18.71 22.25 1.59
C GLY A 68 -18.35 23.64 2.10
N THR A 69 -18.27 24.60 1.18
CA THR A 69 -18.40 26.01 1.51
C THR A 69 -19.70 26.14 2.28
N LYS A 70 -19.57 26.43 3.58
CA LYS A 70 -20.60 27.08 4.37
C LYS A 70 -20.74 28.52 3.88
N ASP A 71 -21.11 28.70 2.62
CA ASP A 71 -21.55 29.99 2.11
C ASP A 71 -22.97 29.77 1.59
N GLY A 72 -23.87 30.61 2.09
CA GLY A 72 -25.24 30.65 1.66
C GLY A 72 -25.37 30.87 0.16
N ASP A 73 -26.59 30.64 -0.31
CA ASP A 73 -27.15 31.10 -1.58
C ASP A 73 -27.05 30.18 -2.81
N ASP A 74 -28.25 30.02 -3.39
CA ASP A 74 -28.63 29.52 -4.72
C ASP A 74 -28.63 27.99 -5.01
N PRO A 75 -29.81 27.34 -5.01
CA PRO A 75 -30.00 25.94 -5.41
C PRO A 75 -29.66 25.65 -6.88
N SER A 76 -29.68 26.64 -7.76
CA SER A 76 -29.49 26.45 -9.21
C SER A 76 -28.01 26.30 -9.62
N ARG A 77 -27.07 26.87 -8.84
CA ARG A 77 -25.62 26.62 -9.00
C ARG A 77 -25.19 25.21 -8.59
N ARG A 78 -25.91 24.57 -7.66
CA ARG A 78 -25.57 23.22 -7.16
C ARG A 78 -25.65 22.15 -8.25
N GLN A 79 -26.64 22.23 -9.15
CA GLN A 79 -26.79 21.25 -10.24
C GLN A 79 -25.69 21.39 -11.30
N GLN A 80 -25.28 22.60 -11.65
CA GLN A 80 -24.18 22.81 -12.62
C GLN A 80 -22.79 22.49 -12.02
N GLN A 81 -22.59 22.75 -10.72
CA GLN A 81 -21.30 22.48 -10.07
C GLN A 81 -21.14 21.00 -9.68
N GLN A 82 -22.23 20.29 -9.35
CA GLN A 82 -22.21 18.83 -9.15
C GLN A 82 -21.92 18.07 -10.45
N GLN A 83 -22.29 18.60 -11.62
CA GLN A 83 -22.02 17.97 -12.92
C GLN A 83 -20.55 18.02 -13.36
N ARG A 84 -19.66 18.72 -12.63
CA ARG A 84 -18.22 18.81 -12.96
C ARG A 84 -17.29 18.31 -11.85
N ARG A 85 -17.68 17.26 -11.09
CA ARG A 85 -16.71 16.49 -10.29
C ARG A 85 -15.88 15.57 -11.18
N ARG A 86 -15.07 16.21 -12.02
CA ARG A 86 -14.18 15.55 -12.97
C ARG A 86 -12.90 15.19 -12.23
N TRP A 87 -12.62 13.89 -12.12
CA TRP A 87 -11.29 13.42 -11.72
C TRP A 87 -10.25 14.20 -12.52
N PRO A 88 -9.24 14.79 -11.86
CA PRO A 88 -8.26 15.59 -12.57
C PRO A 88 -7.52 14.70 -13.57
N THR A 89 -7.10 15.28 -14.69
CA THR A 89 -6.33 14.56 -15.73
C THR A 89 -5.08 13.91 -15.15
N ARG A 90 -4.53 14.49 -14.08
CA ARG A 90 -3.47 13.90 -13.25
C ARG A 90 -3.93 13.89 -11.80
N SER A 91 -3.85 12.73 -11.15
CA SER A 91 -4.14 12.67 -9.72
C SER A 91 -3.08 13.40 -8.89
N PRO A 92 -3.47 14.26 -7.93
CA PRO A 92 -2.55 14.89 -6.98
C PRO A 92 -1.76 13.90 -6.12
N ILE A 93 -2.26 12.67 -5.97
CA ILE A 93 -1.63 11.63 -5.17
C ILE A 93 -0.87 10.59 -5.99
N GLY A 94 -0.87 10.71 -7.33
CA GLY A 94 -0.07 9.85 -8.19
C GLY A 94 1.42 10.01 -7.90
N GLY A 95 2.10 8.91 -7.62
CA GLY A 95 3.51 8.87 -7.21
C GLY A 95 3.76 9.01 -5.70
N ARG A 96 2.71 9.11 -4.87
CA ARG A 96 2.84 9.08 -3.41
C ARG A 96 2.86 7.65 -2.87
N CYS A 97 3.25 7.51 -1.61
CA CYS A 97 3.15 6.27 -0.84
C CYS A 97 2.34 6.54 0.43
N LEU A 98 1.48 5.59 0.80
CA LEU A 98 0.80 5.56 2.10
C LEU A 98 1.19 4.26 2.82
N VAL A 99 1.77 4.38 4.02
CA VAL A 99 2.02 3.26 4.92
C VAL A 99 0.92 3.27 5.98
N ILE A 100 0.07 2.26 5.96
CA ILE A 100 -1.04 2.08 6.90
C ILE A 100 -0.55 1.12 7.99
N PRO A 101 -0.54 1.52 9.28
CA PRO A 101 -0.16 0.63 10.36
C PRO A 101 -1.16 -0.54 10.50
N PRO A 102 -0.77 -1.64 11.17
CA PRO A 102 -1.71 -2.72 11.47
C PRO A 102 -2.96 -2.19 12.15
N GLN A 103 -4.13 -2.58 11.63
CA GLN A 103 -5.42 -2.16 12.16
C GLN A 103 -5.94 -3.19 13.15
N ASP A 104 -6.17 -2.80 14.40
CA ASP A 104 -6.62 -3.76 15.43
C ASP A 104 -7.97 -4.41 15.10
N ALA A 105 -8.83 -3.73 14.33
CA ALA A 105 -10.09 -4.32 13.86
C ALA A 105 -9.87 -5.46 12.87
N ASP A 106 -8.86 -5.35 11.98
CA ASP A 106 -8.52 -6.41 11.02
C ASP A 106 -7.85 -7.58 11.75
N VAL A 107 -6.95 -7.28 12.69
CA VAL A 107 -6.27 -8.31 13.51
C VAL A 107 -7.28 -9.11 14.34
N ARG A 108 -8.24 -8.45 15.00
CA ARG A 108 -9.33 -9.13 15.73
C ARG A 108 -10.21 -10.01 14.82
N ALA A 109 -10.29 -9.70 13.54
CA ALA A 109 -11.01 -10.48 12.54
C ALA A 109 -10.15 -11.63 11.93
N GLY A 110 -8.94 -11.85 12.44
CA GLY A 110 -8.04 -12.92 11.99
C GLY A 110 -7.10 -12.53 10.85
N ALA A 111 -6.96 -11.23 10.55
CA ALA A 111 -5.93 -10.76 9.63
C ALA A 111 -4.54 -10.76 10.30
N PRO A 112 -3.44 -10.96 9.56
CA PRO A 112 -2.11 -10.85 10.13
C PRO A 112 -1.79 -9.40 10.51
N ARG A 113 -0.96 -9.22 11.55
CA ARG A 113 -0.56 -7.89 12.03
C ARG A 113 0.56 -7.31 11.17
N VAL A 114 0.21 -6.77 10.00
CA VAL A 114 1.16 -6.23 9.01
C VAL A 114 0.89 -4.76 8.69
N HIS A 115 1.92 -4.05 8.24
CA HIS A 115 1.77 -2.71 7.65
C HIS A 115 1.35 -2.85 6.19
N ILE A 116 0.28 -2.16 5.76
CA ILE A 116 -0.14 -2.15 4.36
C ILE A 116 0.47 -0.94 3.66
N VAL A 117 1.17 -1.16 2.55
CA VAL A 117 1.88 -0.11 1.81
C VAL A 117 1.23 0.09 0.45
N CYS A 118 0.52 1.22 0.29
CA CYS A 118 -0.15 1.60 -0.94
C CYS A 118 0.77 2.47 -1.80
N LEU A 119 1.22 1.94 -2.94
CA LEU A 119 1.97 2.70 -3.95
C LEU A 119 0.99 3.26 -4.98
N PHE A 120 0.80 4.58 -5.00
CA PHE A 120 -0.12 5.23 -5.93
C PHE A 120 0.52 5.33 -7.31
N THR A 121 0.25 4.35 -8.17
CA THR A 121 0.97 4.19 -9.45
C THR A 121 0.14 4.53 -10.69
N SER A 122 -1.17 4.74 -10.53
CA SER A 122 -2.05 5.10 -11.63
C SER A 122 -3.19 5.98 -11.15
N SER A 123 -3.59 6.98 -11.93
CA SER A 123 -4.73 7.84 -11.61
C SER A 123 -6.01 7.02 -11.48
N GLY A 124 -6.29 6.14 -12.45
CA GLY A 124 -7.43 5.23 -12.46
C GLY A 124 -7.05 3.76 -12.63
N TYR A 125 -8.03 2.91 -13.00
CA TYR A 125 -7.80 1.49 -13.28
C TYR A 125 -8.76 0.97 -14.36
N GLY A 126 -8.34 -0.09 -15.06
CA GLY A 126 -9.12 -0.68 -16.16
C GLY A 126 -9.35 0.29 -17.31
N ARG A 127 -10.46 0.13 -18.03
CA ARG A 127 -10.88 1.05 -19.10
C ARG A 127 -11.46 2.33 -18.48
N ALA A 128 -11.24 3.46 -19.16
CA ALA A 128 -11.91 4.71 -18.82
C ALA A 128 -13.44 4.58 -19.04
N ASP A 129 -14.22 5.23 -18.20
CA ASP A 129 -15.67 5.33 -18.34
C ASP A 129 -16.04 6.83 -18.28
N PRO A 130 -16.07 7.53 -19.44
CA PRO A 130 -16.35 8.95 -19.49
C PRO A 130 -17.75 9.33 -18.96
N ALA A 131 -18.73 8.44 -19.11
CA ALA A 131 -20.09 8.68 -18.63
C ALA A 131 -20.14 8.77 -17.10
N ARG A 132 -19.29 8.01 -16.41
CA ARG A 132 -19.12 8.08 -14.95
C ARG A 132 -17.94 8.95 -14.51
N GLY A 133 -17.26 9.60 -15.44
CA GLY A 133 -16.03 10.37 -15.20
C GLY A 133 -14.84 9.53 -14.70
N LYS A 134 -14.92 8.20 -14.68
CA LYS A 134 -13.89 7.33 -14.11
C LYS A 134 -12.65 7.35 -15.01
N PRO A 135 -11.46 7.74 -14.49
CA PRO A 135 -10.24 7.66 -15.26
C PRO A 135 -9.88 6.21 -15.56
N GLY A 136 -9.36 5.98 -16.76
CA GLY A 136 -8.76 4.70 -17.10
C GLY A 136 -7.43 4.50 -16.35
N ARG A 137 -6.87 3.31 -16.50
CA ARG A 137 -5.48 3.05 -16.12
C ARG A 137 -4.54 3.97 -16.92
N ASP A 138 -3.51 4.51 -16.26
CA ASP A 138 -2.45 5.27 -16.91
C ASP A 138 -1.61 4.41 -17.89
N ALA A 139 -0.89 5.07 -18.80
CA ALA A 139 0.04 4.38 -19.70
C ALA A 139 1.22 3.76 -18.93
N PRO A 140 1.80 2.63 -19.38
CA PRO A 140 2.90 1.95 -18.68
C PRO A 140 4.07 2.85 -18.28
N ALA A 141 4.50 3.76 -19.17
CA ALA A 141 5.58 4.72 -18.88
C ALA A 141 5.25 5.61 -17.67
N ARG A 142 4.00 6.09 -17.58
CA ARG A 142 3.53 6.91 -16.47
C ARG A 142 3.36 6.10 -15.19
N ILE A 143 2.96 4.83 -15.29
CA ILE A 143 2.91 3.92 -14.14
C ILE A 143 4.31 3.69 -13.57
N LEU A 144 5.31 3.49 -14.41
CA LEU A 144 6.71 3.32 -13.98
C LEU A 144 7.25 4.59 -13.32
N GLU A 145 6.99 5.76 -13.87
CA GLU A 145 7.37 7.05 -13.26
C GLU A 145 6.76 7.22 -11.85
N GLN A 146 5.46 6.95 -11.71
CA GLN A 146 4.79 7.01 -10.40
C GLN A 146 5.28 5.90 -9.45
N THR A 147 5.60 4.72 -9.97
CA THR A 147 6.19 3.62 -9.19
C THR A 147 7.54 4.02 -8.62
N ALA A 148 8.43 4.63 -9.41
CA ALA A 148 9.72 5.10 -8.93
C ALA A 148 9.57 6.15 -7.81
N SER A 149 8.68 7.13 -8.00
CA SER A 149 8.40 8.16 -6.99
C SER A 149 7.84 7.56 -5.70
N SER A 150 6.90 6.62 -5.80
CA SER A 150 6.25 6.01 -4.64
C SER A 150 7.18 5.05 -3.88
N LEU A 151 8.05 4.32 -4.58
CA LEU A 151 9.09 3.50 -3.95
C LEU A 151 10.08 4.37 -3.17
N ARG A 152 10.50 5.53 -3.71
CA ARG A 152 11.34 6.49 -2.97
C ARG A 152 10.67 7.01 -1.71
N ALA A 153 9.39 7.38 -1.81
CA ALA A 153 8.61 7.81 -0.65
C ALA A 153 8.49 6.70 0.41
N PHE A 154 8.31 5.45 -0.03
CA PHE A 154 8.29 4.30 0.88
C PHE A 154 9.66 4.08 1.54
N ARG A 155 10.75 4.17 0.76
CA ARG A 155 12.12 4.02 1.27
C ARG A 155 12.44 5.07 2.34
N ALA A 156 11.98 6.30 2.16
CA ALA A 156 12.09 7.35 3.18
C ALA A 156 11.30 7.02 4.45
N ALA A 157 10.04 6.57 4.33
CA ALA A 157 9.21 6.19 5.47
C ALA A 157 9.82 5.05 6.32
N LEU A 158 10.52 4.12 5.68
CA LEU A 158 11.25 3.05 6.38
C LEU A 158 12.45 3.57 7.20
N ALA A 159 13.06 4.69 6.82
CA ALA A 159 14.17 5.29 7.55
C ALA A 159 13.71 6.11 8.77
N GLU A 160 12.50 6.67 8.70
CA GLU A 160 11.89 7.43 9.81
C GLU A 160 11.27 6.55 10.89
N THR A 161 11.05 5.26 10.59
CA THR A 161 10.57 4.27 11.56
C THR A 161 11.79 3.68 12.28
N PRO A 162 12.10 4.07 13.54
CA PRO A 162 13.19 3.43 14.27
C PRO A 162 12.89 1.93 14.40
N ALA A 163 13.92 1.09 14.25
CA ALA A 163 13.80 -0.34 14.52
C ALA A 163 13.13 -0.54 15.89
N PRO A 164 12.14 -1.45 16.03
CA PRO A 164 11.51 -1.68 17.31
C PRO A 164 12.59 -2.07 18.32
N THR A 165 12.79 -1.21 19.31
CA THR A 165 13.69 -1.50 20.42
C THR A 165 13.05 -2.64 21.21
N VAL A 166 13.72 -3.80 21.22
CA VAL A 166 13.34 -4.94 22.06
C VAL A 166 13.44 -4.51 23.52
N LYS A 167 12.36 -3.98 24.08
CA LYS A 167 12.25 -3.81 25.53
C LYS A 167 12.08 -5.21 26.12
N LYS A 168 13.17 -5.81 26.59
CA LYS A 168 13.12 -6.94 27.53
C LYS A 168 12.42 -6.45 28.78
N THR A 169 11.09 -6.61 28.87
CA THR A 169 10.40 -6.41 30.13
C THR A 169 10.74 -7.58 31.04
N LYS A 170 11.41 -7.27 32.14
CA LYS A 170 11.67 -8.18 33.26
C LYS A 170 10.33 -8.78 33.70
N ALA A 171 10.25 -10.10 33.77
CA ALA A 171 9.06 -10.81 34.21
C ALA A 171 8.73 -10.41 35.64
N GLU A 172 7.54 -9.85 35.86
CA GLU A 172 6.90 -9.74 37.16
C GLU A 172 5.61 -10.56 37.12
N ALA A 173 5.50 -11.51 38.04
CA ALA A 173 4.41 -12.45 38.14
C ALA A 173 3.12 -11.74 38.56
N GLY A 174 2.11 -11.78 37.70
CA GLY A 174 0.75 -11.32 38.00
C GLY A 174 -0.20 -11.80 36.92
N ALA A 175 -1.17 -12.63 37.31
CA ALA A 175 -2.14 -13.25 36.42
C ALA A 175 -2.93 -12.21 35.61
N GLY A 176 -2.64 -12.18 34.31
CA GLY A 176 -3.37 -11.44 33.30
C GLY A 176 -2.73 -11.80 31.96
N VAL A 177 -3.49 -12.47 31.08
CA VAL A 177 -3.00 -12.86 29.75
C VAL A 177 -2.73 -11.59 28.96
N ARG A 178 -1.50 -11.10 29.00
CA ARG A 178 -0.97 -10.10 28.08
C ARG A 178 -0.41 -10.87 26.90
N GLU A 179 -1.16 -10.88 25.81
CA GLU A 179 -0.71 -11.38 24.53
C GLU A 179 0.55 -10.61 24.12
N ALA A 180 1.68 -11.30 24.10
CA ALA A 180 2.96 -10.71 23.77
C ALA A 180 2.95 -10.29 22.29
N THR A 181 2.74 -9.01 22.02
CA THR A 181 2.98 -8.41 20.71
C THR A 181 4.48 -8.32 20.48
N ALA A 182 5.12 -9.47 20.23
CA ALA A 182 6.43 -9.48 19.62
C ALA A 182 6.22 -9.20 18.13
N ASP A 183 6.48 -7.97 17.72
CA ASP A 183 6.65 -7.62 16.32
C ASP A 183 7.87 -8.40 15.81
N ILE A 184 7.62 -9.55 15.19
CA ILE A 184 8.65 -10.44 14.69
C ILE A 184 9.16 -9.83 13.38
N ASN A 185 10.12 -8.92 13.49
CA ASN A 185 11.13 -8.78 12.45
C ASN A 185 11.69 -10.17 12.12
N ALA A 186 12.25 -10.37 10.92
CA ALA A 186 12.88 -11.65 10.57
C ALA A 186 13.78 -12.17 11.70
N ALA A 187 14.09 -13.47 11.72
CA ALA A 187 14.90 -14.09 12.79
C ALA A 187 16.23 -13.35 13.09
N ASP A 188 16.69 -12.50 12.17
CA ASP A 188 17.88 -11.65 12.22
C ASP A 188 17.60 -10.17 12.60
N GLY A 189 16.37 -9.83 13.00
CA GLY A 189 15.94 -8.48 13.37
C GLY A 189 15.65 -7.54 12.20
N ARG A 190 15.71 -8.01 10.95
CA ARG A 190 15.50 -7.15 9.76
C ARG A 190 14.04 -7.07 9.35
N ALA A 191 13.64 -5.89 8.86
CA ALA A 191 12.34 -5.68 8.24
C ALA A 191 12.22 -6.51 6.96
N VAL A 192 11.03 -7.09 6.75
CA VAL A 192 10.70 -7.86 5.54
C VAL A 192 9.53 -7.19 4.84
N ILE A 193 9.71 -6.94 3.55
CA ILE A 193 8.67 -6.48 2.63
C ILE A 193 8.18 -7.69 1.85
N TYR A 194 6.87 -7.88 1.81
CA TYR A 194 6.19 -8.80 0.91
C TYR A 194 5.44 -8.00 -0.14
N SER A 195 5.41 -8.50 -1.38
CA SER A 195 4.57 -7.93 -2.42
C SER A 195 4.13 -9.01 -3.40
N PRO A 196 2.96 -8.91 -4.04
CA PRO A 196 2.75 -9.64 -5.28
C PRO A 196 3.70 -9.10 -6.37
N MET A 197 3.62 -9.65 -7.57
CA MET A 197 4.15 -9.00 -8.77
C MET A 197 3.30 -7.77 -9.13
N PHE A 198 3.36 -6.71 -8.33
CA PHE A 198 2.54 -5.51 -8.55
C PHE A 198 2.85 -4.84 -9.90
N ASN A 199 1.89 -4.06 -10.39
CA ASN A 199 1.82 -3.53 -11.76
C ASN A 199 1.65 -4.56 -12.90
N SER A 200 2.01 -5.85 -12.73
CA SER A 200 2.00 -6.83 -13.84
C SER A 200 0.62 -7.40 -14.20
N GLY A 201 -0.30 -7.44 -13.24
CA GLY A 201 -1.67 -7.91 -13.42
C GLY A 201 -2.58 -6.89 -14.13
N ALA A 202 -3.47 -6.25 -13.37
CA ALA A 202 -4.47 -5.30 -13.90
C ALA A 202 -3.82 -4.05 -14.52
N PHE A 203 -2.61 -3.72 -14.10
CA PHE A 203 -1.86 -2.56 -14.58
C PHE A 203 -0.95 -2.83 -15.77
N LYS A 204 -0.86 -4.08 -16.26
CA LYS A 204 -0.24 -4.44 -17.55
C LYS A 204 1.15 -3.84 -17.78
N VAL A 205 1.98 -3.77 -16.74
CA VAL A 205 3.39 -3.40 -16.86
C VAL A 205 4.23 -4.68 -16.79
N PRO A 206 5.15 -4.93 -17.73
CA PRO A 206 6.07 -6.05 -17.64
C PRO A 206 6.81 -6.08 -16.29
N TRP A 207 6.83 -7.24 -15.62
CA TRP A 207 7.34 -7.35 -14.26
C TRP A 207 8.82 -6.96 -14.14
N ASP A 208 9.65 -7.25 -15.16
CA ASP A 208 11.07 -6.88 -15.21
C ASP A 208 11.29 -5.38 -15.01
N LYS A 209 10.37 -4.54 -15.50
CA LYS A 209 10.45 -3.08 -15.33
C LYS A 209 10.15 -2.65 -13.90
N THR A 210 9.16 -3.26 -13.26
CA THR A 210 8.85 -2.99 -11.84
C THR A 210 9.97 -3.51 -10.95
N GLU A 211 10.46 -4.72 -11.21
CA GLU A 211 11.56 -5.34 -10.46
C GLU A 211 12.84 -4.49 -10.51
N ALA A 212 13.18 -3.94 -11.69
CA ALA A 212 14.32 -3.05 -11.84
C ALA A 212 14.23 -1.81 -10.94
N LEU A 213 13.03 -1.21 -10.83
CA LEU A 213 12.81 -0.06 -9.93
C LEU A 213 12.97 -0.43 -8.46
N ILE A 214 12.49 -1.61 -8.05
CA ILE A 214 12.68 -2.09 -6.67
C ILE A 214 14.17 -2.27 -6.40
N ARG A 215 14.90 -2.95 -7.29
CA ARG A 215 16.34 -3.18 -7.13
C ARG A 215 17.13 -1.88 -7.06
N ASP A 216 16.82 -0.91 -7.90
CA ASP A 216 17.50 0.39 -7.92
C ASP A 216 17.24 1.21 -6.65
N GLU A 217 16.00 1.31 -6.19
CA GLU A 217 15.66 2.11 -5.00
C GLU A 217 16.07 1.42 -3.68
N PHE A 218 16.07 0.09 -3.64
CA PHE A 218 16.35 -0.70 -2.43
C PHE A 218 17.75 -1.32 -2.37
N ARG A 219 18.63 -1.11 -3.36
CA ARG A 219 19.99 -1.68 -3.44
C ARG A 219 20.81 -1.65 -2.14
N ASP A 220 20.73 -0.54 -1.41
CA ASP A 220 21.49 -0.31 -0.18
C ASP A 220 20.57 -0.40 1.08
N TRP A 221 19.41 -1.05 0.97
CA TRP A 221 18.52 -1.30 2.10
C TRP A 221 18.90 -2.61 2.79
N PRO A 222 19.11 -2.62 4.12
CA PRO A 222 19.54 -3.81 4.84
C PRO A 222 18.47 -4.91 4.93
N GLY A 223 17.21 -4.59 4.65
CA GLY A 223 16.09 -5.52 4.75
C GLY A 223 15.96 -6.49 3.58
N ARG A 224 14.86 -7.25 3.58
CA ARG A 224 14.56 -8.27 2.57
C ARG A 224 13.26 -7.97 1.84
N TRP A 225 13.22 -8.16 0.53
CA TRP A 225 11.99 -8.08 -0.27
C TRP A 225 11.63 -9.47 -0.79
N ALA A 226 10.45 -9.97 -0.47
CA ALA A 226 9.94 -11.27 -0.87
C ALA A 226 8.73 -11.11 -1.81
N VAL A 227 8.92 -11.48 -3.08
CA VAL A 227 7.85 -11.47 -4.08
C VAL A 227 7.01 -12.74 -3.91
N LEU A 228 5.74 -12.55 -3.56
CA LEU A 228 4.74 -13.61 -3.47
C LEU A 228 4.47 -14.15 -4.87
N ALA A 229 4.91 -15.38 -5.10
CA ALA A 229 4.64 -16.08 -6.35
C ALA A 229 3.12 -16.23 -6.53
N PRO A 230 2.61 -16.10 -7.77
CA PRO A 230 1.23 -16.49 -8.07
C PRO A 230 1.02 -17.96 -7.65
N PRO A 231 -0.20 -18.35 -7.25
CA PRO A 231 -0.52 -19.76 -7.04
C PRO A 231 -0.10 -20.54 -8.28
N ARG A 232 0.68 -21.62 -8.11
CA ARG A 232 1.00 -22.50 -9.24
C ARG A 232 -0.32 -23.03 -9.78
N SER A 233 -0.56 -22.82 -11.07
CA SER A 233 -1.65 -23.48 -11.78
C SER A 233 -1.40 -24.98 -11.68
N GLY A 234 -2.25 -25.67 -10.92
CA GLY A 234 -2.33 -27.13 -10.93
C GLY A 234 -2.97 -27.63 -12.22
#